data_AF-A0A350IV03-F1
#
_entry.id   AF-A0A350IV03-F1
#
_cell.length_a   1.000
_cell.length_b   1.000
_cell.length_c   1.000
_cell.angle_alpha   90.00
_cell.angle_beta   90.00
_cell.angle_gamma   90.00
#
_symmetry.space_group_name_H-M   'P 1'
#
loop_
_entity.id
_entity.type
_entity.pdbx_description
1 polymer ?
#
loop_
_entity_poly.entity_id
_entity_poly.type
_entity_poly.pdbx_seq_one_letter_code
_entity_poly.pdbx_strand_id
1 'polypeptide(L)'
;MALDQTAEVQLETAKTKDTIPFWLAVSITVMVILPLGLYFGQYSLPLWVAFIVWAEYFALGAKAGNITTIIPAYTSGALWGVAMILLYTWLATFITGAAVFSLYIALFVGVSAMVFAMRYFKVFQIGSLPYFNGLSMLLAVYFVGAHPAFTTNAYVLVLMAGAYALAGGYLGWIIGWFNVTITFPRPVAPKPAATTRV
;
A
#
# COMPACT_ATOMS: atom_id res chain seq x y z
N MET A 1 19.68 -45.44 -30.04
CA MET A 1 19.10 -44.11 -30.27
C MET A 1 18.82 -43.49 -28.91
N ALA A 2 19.87 -42.98 -28.26
CA ALA A 2 19.78 -42.27 -26.99
C ALA A 2 19.95 -40.79 -27.30
N LEU A 3 18.85 -40.06 -27.27
CA LEU A 3 18.83 -38.63 -27.50
C LEU A 3 19.33 -37.93 -26.24
N ASP A 4 20.56 -37.40 -26.34
CA ASP A 4 21.09 -36.18 -25.74
C ASP A 4 20.18 -35.50 -24.69
N GLN A 5 20.39 -35.85 -23.42
CA GLN A 5 19.84 -35.16 -22.24
C GLN A 5 20.76 -34.01 -21.75
N THR A 6 21.77 -33.60 -22.53
CA THR A 6 22.82 -32.68 -22.06
C THR A 6 22.58 -31.20 -22.35
N ALA A 7 21.43 -30.84 -22.92
CA ALA A 7 21.15 -29.46 -23.35
C ALA A 7 19.88 -28.83 -22.72
N GLU A 8 19.36 -29.36 -21.62
CA GLU A 8 18.51 -28.55 -20.74
C GLU A 8 19.40 -27.54 -20.00
N VAL A 9 19.76 -26.49 -20.71
CA VAL A 9 20.25 -25.23 -20.15
C VAL A 9 19.12 -24.71 -19.27
N GLN A 10 19.12 -25.18 -18.02
CA GLN A 10 18.50 -24.47 -16.92
C GLN A 10 19.12 -23.09 -16.93
N LEU A 11 18.42 -22.12 -17.52
CA LEU A 11 18.60 -20.71 -17.22
C LEU A 11 18.37 -20.57 -15.72
N GLU A 12 19.42 -20.83 -14.93
CA GLU A 12 19.44 -20.57 -13.50
C GLU A 12 19.11 -19.08 -13.40
N THR A 13 17.88 -18.78 -12.96
CA THR A 13 17.44 -17.42 -12.64
C THR A 13 18.58 -16.79 -11.85
N ALA A 14 19.22 -15.76 -12.40
CA ALA A 14 20.43 -15.17 -11.84
C ALA A 14 20.21 -14.95 -10.33
N LYS A 15 20.89 -15.73 -9.50
CA LYS A 15 20.73 -15.66 -8.04
C LYS A 15 21.16 -14.25 -7.62
N THR A 16 20.24 -13.46 -7.09
CA THR A 16 20.58 -12.16 -6.51
C THR A 16 21.08 -12.35 -5.08
N LYS A 17 22.20 -11.73 -4.74
CA LYS A 17 22.72 -11.68 -3.37
C LYS A 17 22.60 -10.26 -2.84
N ASP A 18 21.99 -10.13 -1.68
CA ASP A 18 21.91 -8.87 -0.95
C ASP A 18 23.24 -8.59 -0.22
N THR A 19 23.65 -7.31 -0.23
CA THR A 19 24.81 -6.83 0.52
C THR A 19 24.44 -6.59 2.00
N ILE A 20 23.28 -5.98 2.24
CA ILE A 20 22.70 -5.84 3.59
C ILE A 20 21.57 -6.87 3.70
N PRO A 21 21.59 -7.77 4.72
CA PRO A 21 20.54 -8.76 4.85
C PRO A 21 19.20 -8.10 5.14
N PHE A 22 18.13 -8.66 4.57
CA PHE A 22 16.79 -8.08 4.62
C PHE A 22 16.31 -7.70 6.04
N TRP A 23 16.58 -8.54 7.05
CA TRP A 23 16.19 -8.26 8.44
C TRP A 23 16.81 -6.96 9.00
N LEU A 24 18.04 -6.65 8.58
CA LEU A 24 18.74 -5.45 9.00
C LEU A 24 18.24 -4.23 8.21
N ALA A 25 17.96 -4.40 6.91
CA ALA A 25 17.35 -3.36 6.08
C ALA A 25 15.98 -2.92 6.61
N VAL A 26 15.13 -3.87 7.02
CA VAL A 26 13.86 -3.63 7.74
C VAL A 26 14.08 -2.78 8.98
N SER A 27 15.02 -3.15 9.84
CA SER A 27 15.30 -2.42 11.08
C SER A 27 15.80 -0.99 10.81
N ILE A 28 16.73 -0.81 9.87
CA ILE A 28 17.24 0.51 9.46
C ILE A 28 16.10 1.38 8.92
N THR A 29 15.25 0.81 8.08
CA THR A 29 14.10 1.53 7.49
C THR A 29 13.14 2.04 8.55
N VAL A 30 12.81 1.21 9.54
CA VAL A 30 11.96 1.62 10.66
C VAL A 30 12.61 2.75 11.45
N MET A 31 13.92 2.66 11.76
CA MET A 31 14.61 3.75 12.46
C MET A 31 14.59 5.07 11.70
N VAL A 32 14.70 5.03 10.36
CA VAL A 32 14.67 6.23 9.51
C VAL A 32 13.27 6.86 9.46
N ILE A 33 12.20 6.06 9.51
CA ILE A 33 10.84 6.56 9.32
C ILE A 33 10.13 6.99 10.61
N LEU A 34 10.48 6.38 11.76
CA LEU A 34 9.86 6.69 13.05
C LEU A 34 9.82 8.20 13.37
N PRO A 35 10.87 9.00 13.12
CA PRO A 35 10.82 10.46 13.31
C PRO A 35 9.63 11.15 12.63
N LEU A 36 9.19 10.66 11.46
CA LEU A 36 8.08 11.26 10.71
C LEU A 36 6.71 11.08 11.39
N GLY A 37 6.56 10.05 12.22
CA GLY A 37 5.36 9.84 13.03
C GLY A 37 5.44 10.39 14.44
N LEU A 38 6.65 10.64 14.96
CA LEU A 38 6.85 10.97 16.37
C LEU A 38 7.12 12.46 16.63
N TYR A 39 7.76 13.18 15.71
CA TYR A 39 8.30 14.52 16.02
C TYR A 39 7.48 15.69 15.48
N PHE A 40 6.42 15.45 14.70
CA PHE A 40 5.59 16.51 14.11
C PHE A 40 4.31 16.82 14.90
N GLY A 41 4.15 16.23 16.09
CA GLY A 41 3.00 16.47 16.97
C GLY A 41 1.67 16.16 16.28
N GLN A 42 0.75 17.13 16.27
CA GLN A 42 -0.56 16.98 15.61
C GLN A 42 -0.47 16.79 14.08
N TYR A 43 0.66 17.14 13.46
CA TYR A 43 0.89 17.00 12.02
C TYR A 43 1.56 15.67 11.66
N SER A 44 1.91 14.84 12.66
CA SER A 44 2.50 13.53 12.43
C SER A 44 1.65 12.69 11.49
N LEU A 45 2.32 12.05 10.54
CA LEU A 45 1.64 11.13 9.64
C LEU A 45 1.29 9.83 10.38
N PRO A 46 0.11 9.24 10.12
CA PRO A 46 -0.27 7.96 10.69
C PRO A 46 0.63 6.85 10.11
N LEU A 47 1.72 6.51 10.81
CA LEU A 47 2.71 5.54 10.32
C LEU A 47 2.11 4.16 10.03
N TRP A 48 1.01 3.79 10.70
CA TRP A 48 0.31 2.54 10.41
C TRP A 48 -0.22 2.49 8.98
N VAL A 49 -0.66 3.63 8.42
CA VAL A 49 -1.07 3.71 7.00
C VAL A 49 0.11 3.43 6.09
N ALA A 50 1.27 4.01 6.41
CA ALA A 50 2.50 3.77 5.67
C ALA A 50 2.95 2.30 5.78
N PHE A 51 2.81 1.68 6.94
CA PHE A 51 3.17 0.26 7.12
C PHE A 51 2.27 -0.70 6.34
N ILE A 52 0.99 -0.36 6.13
CA ILE A 52 0.09 -1.17 5.30
C ILE A 52 0.54 -1.15 3.83
N VAL A 53 0.81 0.04 3.27
CA VAL A 53 1.30 0.12 1.87
C VAL A 53 2.72 -0.42 1.73
N TRP A 54 3.54 -0.33 2.78
CA TRP A 54 4.84 -1.00 2.82
C TRP A 54 4.69 -2.53 2.76
N ALA A 55 3.74 -3.10 3.49
CA ALA A 55 3.44 -4.53 3.42
C ALA A 55 2.91 -4.95 2.05
N GLU A 56 2.06 -4.13 1.42
CA GLU A 56 1.59 -4.35 0.04
C GLU A 56 2.73 -4.42 -0.96
N TYR A 57 3.73 -3.53 -0.82
CA TYR A 57 4.90 -3.51 -1.68
C TYR A 57 5.61 -4.86 -1.70
N PHE A 58 5.79 -5.49 -0.53
CA PHE A 58 6.35 -6.84 -0.43
C PHE A 58 5.39 -7.92 -0.91
N ALA A 59 4.10 -7.82 -0.59
CA ALA A 59 3.09 -8.79 -1.03
C ALA A 59 3.00 -8.87 -2.56
N LEU A 60 3.29 -7.77 -3.26
CA LEU A 60 3.34 -7.70 -4.73
C LEU A 60 4.72 -8.02 -5.31
N GLY A 61 5.67 -8.52 -4.50
CA GLY A 61 6.96 -9.02 -4.97
C GLY A 61 8.11 -8.02 -4.90
N ALA A 62 7.96 -6.91 -4.18
CA ALA A 62 9.05 -6.00 -3.79
C ALA A 62 9.83 -5.34 -4.94
N LYS A 63 9.18 -5.11 -6.09
CA LYS A 63 9.80 -4.51 -7.29
C LYS A 63 9.39 -3.06 -7.45
N ALA A 64 10.33 -2.21 -7.90
CA ALA A 64 10.05 -0.80 -8.18
C ALA A 64 8.90 -0.61 -9.19
N GLY A 65 8.77 -1.53 -10.15
CA GLY A 65 7.67 -1.54 -11.12
C GLY A 65 6.28 -1.70 -10.51
N ASN A 66 6.16 -2.17 -9.26
CA ASN A 66 4.86 -2.30 -8.58
C ASN A 66 4.20 -0.94 -8.31
N ILE A 67 4.94 0.17 -8.41
CA ILE A 67 4.38 1.53 -8.28
C ILE A 67 3.20 1.77 -9.23
N THR A 68 3.26 1.25 -10.45
CA THR A 68 2.22 1.42 -11.47
C THR A 68 0.93 0.70 -11.13
N THR A 69 0.97 -0.19 -10.13
CA THR A 69 -0.18 -0.92 -9.61
C THR A 69 -0.61 -0.34 -8.27
N ILE A 70 0.33 -0.23 -7.32
CA ILE A 70 0.05 0.20 -5.93
C ILE A 70 -0.51 1.61 -5.90
N ILE A 71 0.18 2.58 -6.49
CA ILE A 71 -0.19 3.99 -6.35
C ILE A 71 -1.57 4.27 -6.98
N PRO A 72 -1.87 3.85 -8.23
CA PRO A 72 -3.19 4.10 -8.79
C PRO A 72 -4.31 3.36 -8.05
N ALA A 73 -4.09 2.10 -7.64
CA ALA A 73 -5.08 1.32 -6.92
C ALA A 73 -5.35 1.91 -5.53
N TYR A 74 -4.31 2.14 -4.73
CA TYR A 74 -4.44 2.73 -3.39
C TYR A 74 -5.08 4.12 -3.44
N THR A 75 -4.63 4.98 -4.35
CA THR A 75 -5.21 6.33 -4.52
C THR A 75 -6.69 6.25 -4.86
N SER A 76 -7.07 5.37 -5.79
CA SER A 76 -8.46 5.21 -6.18
C SER A 76 -9.32 4.68 -5.03
N GLY A 77 -8.79 3.74 -4.24
CA GLY A 77 -9.46 3.21 -3.06
C GLY A 77 -9.69 4.27 -1.98
N ALA A 78 -8.66 5.07 -1.70
CA ALA A 78 -8.76 6.19 -0.76
C ALA A 78 -9.75 7.25 -1.25
N LEU A 79 -9.71 7.63 -2.53
CA LEU A 79 -10.68 8.58 -3.10
C LEU A 79 -12.12 8.04 -3.07
N TRP A 80 -12.31 6.74 -3.28
CA TRP A 80 -13.61 6.10 -3.04
C TRP A 80 -14.04 6.24 -1.60
N GLY A 81 -13.15 6.00 -0.65
CA GLY A 81 -13.40 6.24 0.76
C GLY A 81 -13.82 7.69 1.06
N VAL A 82 -13.16 8.68 0.46
CA VAL A 82 -13.54 10.11 0.60
C VAL A 82 -14.97 10.29 0.14
N ALA A 83 -15.30 9.82 -1.07
CA ALA A 83 -16.64 9.94 -1.63
C ALA A 83 -17.71 9.27 -0.74
N MET A 84 -17.40 8.11 -0.16
CA MET A 84 -18.31 7.41 0.76
C MET A 84 -18.56 8.20 2.04
N ILE A 85 -17.50 8.76 2.65
CA ILE A 85 -17.66 9.53 3.88
C ILE A 85 -18.33 10.89 3.61
N LEU A 86 -18.10 11.52 2.45
CA LEU A 86 -18.84 12.70 2.02
C LEU A 86 -20.34 12.39 1.82
N LEU A 87 -20.66 11.25 1.19
CA LEU A 87 -22.04 10.78 1.04
C LEU A 87 -22.69 10.53 2.41
N TYR A 88 -21.99 9.88 3.33
CA TYR A 88 -22.43 9.72 4.72
C TYR A 88 -22.71 11.07 5.38
N THR A 89 -21.78 12.03 5.27
CA THR A 89 -21.90 13.36 5.88
C THR A 89 -23.13 14.10 5.36
N TRP A 90 -23.41 13.99 4.07
CA TRP A 90 -24.59 14.55 3.44
C TRP A 90 -25.88 13.82 3.86
N LEU A 91 -25.90 12.48 3.85
CA LEU A 91 -27.09 11.71 4.28
C LEU A 91 -27.46 11.99 5.75
N ALA A 92 -26.46 12.17 6.61
CA ALA A 92 -26.65 12.47 8.02
C ALA A 92 -27.38 13.80 8.27
N THR A 93 -27.44 14.72 7.31
CA THR A 93 -28.24 15.97 7.44
C THR A 93 -29.73 15.73 7.32
N PHE A 94 -30.15 14.60 6.72
CA PHE A 94 -31.57 14.26 6.52
C PHE A 94 -32.07 13.20 7.50
N ILE A 95 -31.17 12.33 8.00
CA ILE A 95 -31.51 11.22 8.90
C ILE A 95 -31.09 11.58 10.33
N THR A 96 -31.80 12.55 10.92
CA THR A 96 -31.51 13.04 12.27
C THR A 96 -31.85 11.99 13.34
N GLY A 97 -30.96 11.78 14.31
CA GLY A 97 -31.16 10.82 15.41
C GLY A 97 -30.76 9.38 15.10
N ALA A 98 -30.34 9.08 13.87
CA ALA A 98 -29.92 7.73 13.47
C ALA A 98 -28.79 7.74 12.44
N ALA A 99 -27.75 8.54 12.71
CA ALA A 99 -26.59 8.74 11.83
C ALA A 99 -25.87 7.43 11.42
N VAL A 100 -25.98 6.38 12.24
CA VAL A 100 -25.44 5.06 11.92
C VAL A 100 -26.06 4.46 10.65
N PHE A 101 -27.35 4.70 10.37
CA PHE A 101 -27.99 4.23 9.14
C PHE A 101 -27.47 4.98 7.91
N SER A 102 -27.16 6.28 8.04
CA SER A 102 -26.52 7.05 6.96
C SER A 102 -25.18 6.44 6.58
N LEU A 103 -24.41 6.00 7.58
CA LEU A 103 -23.13 5.34 7.37
C LEU A 103 -23.32 3.97 6.69
N TYR A 104 -24.27 3.16 7.15
CA TYR A 104 -24.56 1.86 6.53
C TYR A 104 -24.95 2.00 5.06
N ILE A 105 -25.82 2.96 4.73
CA ILE A 105 -26.23 3.22 3.35
C ILE A 105 -25.03 3.66 2.51
N ALA A 106 -24.25 4.62 3.00
CA ALA A 106 -23.11 5.16 2.25
C ALA A 106 -22.04 4.09 1.99
N LEU A 107 -21.68 3.28 2.99
CA LEU A 107 -20.71 2.20 2.84
C LEU A 107 -21.26 1.06 1.97
N PHE A 108 -22.53 0.68 2.12
CA PHE A 108 -23.13 -0.38 1.30
C PHE A 108 -23.13 -0.02 -0.19
N VAL A 109 -23.63 1.18 -0.52
CA VAL A 109 -23.67 1.67 -1.91
C VAL A 109 -22.26 1.88 -2.43
N GLY A 110 -21.41 2.52 -1.62
CA GLY A 110 -20.03 2.84 -1.99
C GLY A 110 -19.18 1.61 -2.28
N VAL A 111 -19.14 0.65 -1.35
CA VAL A 111 -18.34 -0.59 -1.53
C VAL A 111 -18.90 -1.40 -2.70
N SER A 112 -20.22 -1.49 -2.84
CA SER A 112 -20.84 -2.18 -3.98
C SER A 112 -20.42 -1.56 -5.32
N ALA A 113 -20.46 -0.23 -5.44
CA ALA A 113 -20.01 0.49 -6.63
C ALA A 113 -18.50 0.35 -6.87
N MET A 114 -17.70 0.45 -5.82
CA MET A 114 -16.24 0.31 -5.84
C MET A 114 -15.82 -1.06 -6.36
N VAL A 115 -16.46 -2.15 -5.90
CA VAL A 115 -16.21 -3.52 -6.35
C VAL A 115 -16.73 -3.74 -7.76
N PHE A 116 -17.89 -3.19 -8.11
CA PHE A 116 -18.42 -3.25 -9.47
C PHE A 116 -17.46 -2.60 -10.48
N ALA A 117 -16.82 -1.47 -10.12
CA ALA A 117 -15.84 -0.79 -10.95
C ALA A 117 -14.62 -1.67 -11.30
N MET A 118 -14.27 -2.66 -10.46
CA MET A 118 -13.17 -3.59 -10.74
C MET A 118 -13.39 -4.39 -12.03
N ARG A 119 -14.64 -4.56 -12.49
CA ARG A 119 -14.95 -5.23 -13.76
C ARG A 119 -14.38 -4.49 -14.98
N TYR A 120 -14.19 -3.18 -14.88
CA TYR A 120 -13.79 -2.33 -16.01
C TYR A 120 -12.30 -1.98 -15.99
N PHE A 121 -11.66 -1.97 -14.82
CA PHE A 121 -10.29 -1.50 -14.66
C PHE A 121 -9.37 -2.62 -14.16
N LYS A 122 -8.49 -3.11 -15.04
CA LYS A 122 -7.50 -4.16 -14.71
C LYS A 122 -6.59 -3.79 -13.53
N VAL A 123 -6.26 -2.50 -13.39
CA VAL A 123 -5.42 -2.02 -12.29
C VAL A 123 -6.06 -2.29 -10.91
N PHE A 124 -7.38 -2.26 -10.80
CA PHE A 124 -8.08 -2.58 -9.56
C PHE A 124 -8.16 -4.09 -9.32
N GLN A 125 -8.14 -4.92 -10.37
CA GLN A 125 -8.11 -6.38 -10.22
C GLN A 125 -6.73 -6.85 -9.74
N ILE A 126 -5.67 -6.41 -10.42
CA ILE A 126 -4.28 -6.76 -10.09
C ILE A 126 -3.88 -6.11 -8.76
N GLY A 127 -4.25 -4.84 -8.57
CA GLY A 127 -4.03 -4.08 -7.34
C GLY A 127 -5.20 -4.14 -6.36
N SER A 128 -5.94 -5.25 -6.31
CA SER A 128 -7.12 -5.36 -5.43
C SER A 128 -6.77 -5.14 -3.96
N LEU A 129 -5.63 -5.67 -3.50
CA LEU A 129 -5.11 -5.44 -2.16
C LEU A 129 -4.89 -3.94 -1.87
N PRO A 130 -4.04 -3.20 -2.62
CA PRO A 130 -3.90 -1.75 -2.43
C PRO A 130 -5.21 -0.98 -2.59
N TYR A 131 -6.10 -1.41 -3.49
CA TYR A 131 -7.40 -0.76 -3.69
C TYR A 131 -8.28 -0.82 -2.44
N PHE A 132 -8.45 -2.01 -1.84
CA PHE A 132 -9.21 -2.15 -0.58
C PHE A 132 -8.50 -1.51 0.60
N ASN A 133 -7.17 -1.56 0.64
CA ASN A 133 -6.41 -0.91 1.70
C ASN A 133 -6.46 0.62 1.62
N GLY A 134 -6.54 1.20 0.42
CA GLY A 134 -6.82 2.63 0.25
C GLY A 134 -8.13 3.05 0.91
N LEU A 135 -9.20 2.26 0.67
CA LEU A 135 -10.49 2.47 1.33
C LEU A 135 -10.36 2.32 2.85
N SER A 136 -9.84 1.19 3.32
CA SER A 136 -9.81 0.88 4.76
C SER A 136 -8.92 1.85 5.54
N MET A 137 -7.79 2.28 4.99
CA MET A 137 -6.90 3.26 5.61
C MET A 137 -7.55 4.63 5.68
N LEU A 138 -8.30 5.05 4.66
CA LEU A 138 -9.07 6.29 4.79
C LEU A 138 -10.12 6.20 5.89
N LEU A 139 -10.89 5.12 5.95
CA LEU A 139 -11.90 4.94 6.99
C LEU A 139 -11.24 4.95 8.38
N ALA A 140 -10.09 4.30 8.53
CA ALA A 140 -9.33 4.30 9.78
C ALA A 140 -8.87 5.72 10.16
N VAL A 141 -8.26 6.46 9.23
CA VAL A 141 -7.80 7.84 9.50
C VAL A 141 -8.98 8.74 9.90
N TYR A 142 -10.12 8.61 9.21
CA TYR A 142 -11.32 9.38 9.50
C TYR A 142 -11.92 9.05 10.87
N PHE A 143 -12.17 7.78 11.18
CA PHE A 143 -12.82 7.39 12.43
C PHE A 143 -11.92 7.54 13.66
N VAL A 144 -10.61 7.36 13.50
CA VAL A 144 -9.63 7.62 14.58
C VAL A 144 -9.38 9.12 14.76
N GLY A 145 -9.66 9.94 13.75
CA GLY A 145 -9.32 11.36 13.75
C GLY A 145 -7.81 11.60 13.62
N ALA A 146 -7.11 10.76 12.86
CA ALA A 146 -5.65 10.78 12.72
C ALA A 146 -5.16 11.83 11.71
N HIS A 147 -5.62 13.07 11.90
CA HIS A 147 -5.23 14.26 11.13
C HIS A 147 -5.41 15.50 12.03
N PRO A 148 -4.75 16.63 11.72
CA PRO A 148 -4.97 17.89 12.41
C PRO A 148 -6.45 18.31 12.32
N ALA A 149 -6.98 18.81 13.43
CA ALA A 149 -8.32 19.36 13.51
C ALA A 149 -8.27 20.85 13.83
N PHE A 150 -8.11 21.68 12.79
CA PHE A 150 -8.14 23.15 12.89
C PHE A 150 -9.50 23.75 12.51
N THR A 151 -10.50 22.90 12.24
CA THR A 151 -11.86 23.31 11.86
C THR A 151 -12.88 22.33 12.43
N THR A 152 -14.13 22.76 12.52
CA THR A 152 -15.28 21.91 12.88
C THR A 152 -16.14 21.56 11.67
N ASN A 153 -15.80 22.04 10.47
CA ASN A 153 -16.53 21.71 9.26
C ASN A 153 -16.32 20.23 8.89
N ALA A 154 -17.37 19.43 9.01
CA ALA A 154 -17.33 17.98 8.78
C ALA A 154 -16.73 17.61 7.41
N TYR A 155 -17.13 18.31 6.33
CA TYR A 155 -16.63 18.04 4.98
C TYR A 155 -15.13 18.27 4.85
N VAL A 156 -14.61 19.33 5.47
CA VAL A 156 -13.16 19.61 5.47
C VAL A 156 -12.41 18.53 6.25
N LEU A 157 -12.96 18.03 7.36
CA LEU A 157 -12.36 16.94 8.11
C LEU A 157 -12.28 15.64 7.28
N VAL A 158 -13.30 15.35 6.44
CA VAL A 158 -13.23 14.21 5.49
C VAL A 158 -12.08 14.38 4.51
N LEU A 159 -11.92 15.57 3.93
CA LEU A 159 -10.84 15.84 2.96
C LEU A 159 -9.46 15.78 3.63
N MET A 160 -9.34 16.24 4.87
CA MET A 160 -8.12 16.13 5.67
C MET A 160 -7.76 14.67 5.95
N ALA A 161 -8.74 13.85 6.35
CA ALA A 161 -8.53 12.41 6.53
C ALA A 161 -8.06 11.74 5.22
N GLY A 162 -8.65 12.12 4.09
CA GLY A 162 -8.22 11.65 2.78
C GLY A 162 -6.79 12.05 2.43
N ALA A 163 -6.42 13.31 2.66
CA ALA A 163 -5.07 13.81 2.43
C ALA A 163 -4.03 13.05 3.29
N TYR A 164 -4.33 12.80 4.56
CA TYR A 164 -3.45 12.07 5.47
C TYR A 164 -3.36 10.57 5.13
N ALA A 165 -4.45 9.95 4.71
CA ALA A 165 -4.44 8.58 4.21
C ALA A 165 -3.61 8.44 2.92
N LEU A 166 -3.73 9.38 1.99
CA LEU A 166 -2.92 9.40 0.77
C LEU A 166 -1.44 9.65 1.07
N ALA A 167 -1.13 10.65 1.90
CA ALA A 167 0.24 10.96 2.30
C ALA A 167 0.90 9.77 3.01
N GLY A 168 0.18 9.12 3.95
CA GLY A 168 0.64 7.91 4.61
C GLY A 168 0.88 6.76 3.62
N GLY A 169 -0.03 6.55 2.67
CA GLY A 169 0.12 5.49 1.68
C GLY A 169 1.30 5.71 0.73
N TYR A 170 1.48 6.94 0.24
CA TYR A 170 2.62 7.30 -0.60
C TYR A 170 3.94 7.17 0.16
N LEU A 171 3.95 7.55 1.43
CA LEU A 171 5.09 7.29 2.31
C LEU A 171 5.36 5.79 2.41
N GLY A 172 4.33 4.96 2.59
CA GLY A 172 4.47 3.50 2.64
C GLY A 172 5.11 2.88 1.39
N TRP A 173 4.76 3.39 0.21
CA TRP A 173 5.43 2.97 -1.02
C TRP A 173 6.91 3.38 -1.02
N ILE A 174 7.23 4.62 -0.62
CA ILE A 174 8.61 5.11 -0.51
C ILE A 174 9.41 4.25 0.48
N ILE A 175 8.82 3.88 1.62
CA ILE A 175 9.43 2.98 2.62
C ILE A 175 9.76 1.63 1.99
N GLY A 176 8.83 1.04 1.22
CA GLY A 176 9.06 -0.24 0.54
C GLY A 176 10.17 -0.18 -0.48
N TRP A 177 10.18 0.86 -1.32
CA TRP A 177 11.25 1.10 -2.27
C TRP A 177 12.61 1.31 -1.56
N PHE A 178 12.65 2.15 -0.53
CA PHE A 178 13.86 2.42 0.24
C PHE A 178 14.41 1.13 0.87
N ASN A 179 13.53 0.32 1.48
CA ASN A 179 13.89 -0.91 2.15
C ASN A 179 14.62 -1.89 1.22
N VAL A 180 14.10 -2.08 0.00
CA VAL A 180 14.74 -2.94 -1.00
C VAL A 180 16.01 -2.29 -1.56
N THR A 181 16.02 -0.97 -1.73
CA THR A 181 17.18 -0.27 -2.31
C THR A 181 18.41 -0.41 -1.42
N ILE A 182 18.25 -0.33 -0.10
CA ILE A 182 19.37 -0.46 0.84
C ILE A 182 19.88 -1.90 0.99
N THR A 183 19.19 -2.92 0.48
CA THR A 183 19.78 -4.28 0.43
C THR A 183 20.92 -4.38 -0.58
N PHE A 184 21.02 -3.43 -1.52
CA PHE A 184 21.97 -3.41 -2.63
C PHE A 184 22.06 -4.78 -3.34
N PRO A 185 20.97 -5.23 -3.98
CA PRO A 185 20.91 -6.54 -4.60
C PRO A 185 21.87 -6.61 -5.79
N ARG A 186 22.76 -7.61 -5.80
CA ARG A 186 23.74 -7.85 -6.88
C ARG A 186 23.50 -9.19 -7.55
N PRO A 187 23.56 -9.29 -8.90
CA PRO A 187 23.52 -10.58 -9.57
C PRO A 187 24.77 -11.39 -9.22
N VAL A 188 24.59 -12.67 -8.89
CA VAL A 188 25.68 -13.63 -8.67
C VAL A 188 25.88 -14.41 -9.96
N ALA A 189 27.11 -14.42 -10.47
CA ALA A 189 27.47 -15.25 -11.61
C ALA A 189 27.26 -16.75 -11.26
N PRO A 190 26.74 -17.57 -12.21
CA PRO A 190 26.61 -19.01 -11.99
C PRO A 190 27.96 -19.59 -11.56
N LYS A 191 27.99 -20.31 -10.44
CA LYS A 191 29.22 -20.98 -10.00
C LYS A 191 29.50 -22.10 -11.03
N PRO A 192 30.71 -22.19 -11.62
CA PRO A 192 31.04 -23.30 -12.51
C PRO A 192 30.80 -24.61 -11.75
N ALA A 193 30.08 -25.54 -12.38
CA ALA A 193 29.87 -26.87 -11.83
C ALA A 193 31.25 -27.45 -11.48
N ALA A 194 31.41 -27.91 -10.24
CA ALA A 194 32.66 -28.52 -9.82
C ALA A 194 32.94 -29.71 -10.75
N THR A 195 33.99 -29.61 -11.56
CA THR A 195 34.49 -30.74 -12.35
C THR A 195 34.88 -31.83 -11.35
N THR A 196 34.02 -32.85 -11.23
CA THR A 196 34.37 -34.12 -10.62
C THR A 196 35.59 -34.63 -11.36
N ARG A 197 36.76 -34.56 -10.72
CA ARG A 197 37.92 -35.32 -11.18
C ARG A 197 37.59 -36.78 -10.96
N VAL A 198 37.35 -37.49 -12.06
CA VAL A 198 37.29 -38.95 -12.13
C VAL A 198 38.69 -39.50 -11.93
#